data_AF-A0A0Q6NPM3-F1
#
_entry.id   AF-A0A0Q6NPM3-F1
#
_cell.length_a   1.000
_cell.length_b   1.000
_cell.length_c   1.000
_cell.angle_alpha   90.00
_cell.angle_beta   90.00
_cell.angle_gamma   90.00
#
_symmetry.space_group_name_H-M   'P 1'
#
loop_
_entity.id
_entity.type
_entity.pdbx_description
1 polymer ?
#
loop_
_entity_poly.entity_id
_entity_poly.type
_entity_poly.pdbx_seq_one_letter_code
_entity_poly.pdbx_strand_id
1 'polypeptide(L)'
;MTFPSDPHERLPRGDKNRRISLGVTREEMANTAGITVEQLHDYEHTQPDRQFSIAIARRVGAALETLQATRTPRVDNGPVPVNHAD
;
A
#
# COMPACT_ATOMS: atom_id res chain seq x y z
N MET A 1 1.14 15.30 2.95
CA MET A 1 0.22 14.41 3.70
C MET A 1 1.03 13.73 4.77
N THR A 2 0.72 13.99 6.04
CA THR A 2 1.31 13.24 7.17
C THR A 2 0.52 11.95 7.33
N PHE A 3 1.18 10.82 7.13
CA PHE A 3 0.54 9.50 7.19
C PHE A 3 0.41 9.06 8.65
N PRO A 4 -0.55 8.17 8.96
CA PRO A 4 -0.67 7.63 10.31
C PRO A 4 0.66 6.97 10.70
N SER A 5 1.30 7.58 11.69
CA SER A 5 2.53 7.05 12.30
C SER A 5 2.18 5.86 13.21
N ASP A 6 0.94 5.83 13.69
CA ASP A 6 0.40 4.73 14.47
C ASP A 6 0.04 3.54 13.56
N PRO A 7 0.66 2.37 13.76
CA PRO A 7 0.32 1.16 13.00
C PRO A 7 -1.13 0.67 13.23
N HIS A 8 -1.82 1.09 14.30
CA HIS A 8 -3.22 0.76 14.55
C HIS A 8 -4.19 1.53 13.65
N GLU A 9 -3.79 2.72 13.19
CA GLU A 9 -4.60 3.55 12.29
C GLU A 9 -4.38 3.20 10.81
N ARG A 10 -3.55 2.19 10.53
CA ARG A 10 -3.27 1.76 9.15
C ARG A 10 -4.43 0.97 8.57
N LEU A 11 -4.66 1.20 7.29
CA LEU A 11 -5.70 0.54 6.51
C LEU A 11 -5.00 -0.38 5.51
N PRO A 12 -5.07 -1.72 5.66
CA PRO A 12 -4.35 -2.65 4.79
C PRO A 12 -4.68 -2.49 3.30
N ARG A 13 -5.95 -2.18 2.98
CA ARG A 13 -6.37 -1.83 1.61
C ARG A 13 -5.74 -0.53 1.10
N GLY A 14 -5.59 0.47 1.98
CA GLY A 14 -4.93 1.73 1.64
C GLY A 14 -3.45 1.52 1.34
N ASP A 15 -2.76 0.73 2.16
CA ASP A 15 -1.35 0.37 1.95
C ASP A 15 -1.14 -0.43 0.66
N LYS A 16 -2.05 -1.38 0.35
CA LYS A 16 -2.07 -2.11 -0.94
C LYS A 16 -2.17 -1.13 -2.11
N ASN A 17 -3.09 -0.18 -2.05
CA ASN A 17 -3.27 0.82 -3.12
C ASN A 17 -2.02 1.68 -3.29
N ARG A 18 -1.40 2.11 -2.18
CA ARG A 18 -0.13 2.86 -2.24
C ARG A 18 0.97 2.05 -2.91
N ARG A 19 1.14 0.77 -2.57
CA ARG A 19 2.10 -0.11 -3.24
C ARG A 19 1.85 -0.17 -4.76
N ILE A 20 0.60 -0.35 -5.16
CA ILE A 20 0.19 -0.39 -6.57
C ILE A 20 0.50 0.94 -7.28
N SER A 21 0.16 2.08 -6.68
CA SER A 21 0.46 3.42 -7.24
C SER A 21 1.95 3.70 -7.36
N LEU A 22 2.79 3.07 -6.54
CA LEU A 22 4.25 3.17 -6.65
C LEU A 22 4.83 2.20 -7.69
N GLY A 23 4.00 1.35 -8.32
CA GLY A 23 4.44 0.33 -9.28
C GLY A 23 5.26 -0.79 -8.64
N VAL A 24 5.12 -1.02 -7.33
CA VAL A 24 5.96 -1.97 -6.57
C VAL A 24 5.30 -3.35 -6.55
N THR A 25 6.07 -4.39 -6.87
CA THR A 25 5.57 -5.77 -6.79
C THR A 25 5.44 -6.24 -5.34
N ARG A 26 4.76 -7.36 -5.10
CA ARG A 26 4.65 -7.89 -3.73
C ARG A 26 5.99 -8.39 -3.22
N GLU A 27 6.81 -8.96 -4.08
CA GLU A 27 8.16 -9.44 -3.79
C GLU A 27 9.07 -8.29 -3.36
N GLU A 28 9.12 -7.21 -4.14
CA GLU A 28 9.90 -6.02 -3.80
C GLU A 28 9.46 -5.40 -2.46
N MET A 29 8.15 -5.32 -2.25
CA MET A 29 7.57 -4.78 -1.02
C MET A 29 7.91 -5.66 0.20
N ALA A 30 7.68 -6.97 0.09
CA ALA A 30 7.94 -7.92 1.15
C ALA A 30 9.42 -7.94 1.53
N ASN A 31 10.31 -7.91 0.52
CA ASN A 31 11.76 -7.81 0.73
C ASN A 31 12.13 -6.52 1.45
N THR A 32 11.59 -5.37 1.03
CA THR A 32 11.86 -4.07 1.68
C THR A 32 11.33 -4.04 3.13
N ALA A 33 10.19 -4.67 3.38
CA ALA A 33 9.57 -4.75 4.70
C ALA A 33 10.19 -5.83 5.61
N GLY A 34 11.04 -6.71 5.09
CA GLY A 34 11.59 -7.84 5.84
C GLY A 34 10.51 -8.81 6.32
N ILE A 35 9.54 -9.13 5.45
CA ILE A 35 8.45 -10.08 5.67
C ILE A 35 8.33 -11.03 4.48
N THR A 36 7.57 -12.12 4.61
CA THR A 36 7.28 -12.99 3.46
C THR A 36 6.19 -12.39 2.56
N VAL A 37 6.13 -12.87 1.31
CA VAL A 37 5.08 -12.47 0.37
C VAL A 37 3.69 -12.89 0.87
N GLU A 38 3.60 -14.03 1.53
CA GLU A 38 2.37 -14.54 2.14
C GLU A 38 1.92 -13.64 3.29
N GLN A 39 2.84 -13.22 4.16
CA GLN A 39 2.54 -12.28 5.25
C GLN A 39 2.04 -10.93 4.72
N LEU A 40 2.62 -10.45 3.62
CA LEU A 40 2.14 -9.25 2.94
C LEU A 40 0.76 -9.49 2.31
N HIS A 41 0.56 -10.62 1.64
CA HIS A 41 -0.71 -10.98 1.02
C HIS A 41 -1.84 -11.03 2.05
N ASP A 42 -1.62 -11.70 3.18
CA ASP A 42 -2.61 -11.84 4.26
C ASP A 42 -2.94 -10.50 4.89
N TYR A 43 -1.93 -9.66 5.12
CA TYR A 43 -2.14 -8.28 5.54
C TYR A 43 -3.01 -7.51 4.54
N GLU A 44 -2.64 -7.48 3.26
CA GLU A 44 -3.36 -6.75 2.20
C GLU A 44 -4.82 -7.21 1.99
N HIS A 45 -5.12 -8.47 2.32
CA HIS A 45 -6.46 -9.07 2.21
C HIS A 45 -7.19 -9.17 3.54
N THR A 46 -6.71 -8.49 4.59
CA THR A 46 -7.43 -8.38 5.85
C THR A 46 -8.84 -7.84 5.58
N GLN A 47 -9.85 -8.63 5.97
CA GLN A 47 -11.24 -8.24 5.85
C GLN A 47 -11.57 -7.13 6.87
N PRO A 48 -12.55 -6.25 6.61
CA PRO A 48 -12.85 -5.13 7.50
C PRO A 48 -13.17 -5.51 8.96
N ASP A 49 -13.64 -6.74 9.17
CA ASP A 49 -14.00 -7.36 10.45
C ASP A 49 -12.87 -8.16 11.09
N ARG A 50 -11.72 -8.32 10.40
CA ARG A 50 -10.57 -9.07 10.90
C ARG A 50 -9.48 -8.16 11.44
N GLN A 51 -8.84 -8.62 12.50
CA GLN A 51 -7.63 -7.99 13.04
C GLN A 51 -6.41 -8.41 12.23
N PHE A 52 -5.46 -7.49 12.06
CA PHE A 52 -4.17 -7.74 11.43
C PHE A 52 -3.02 -7.66 12.45
N SER A 53 -1.88 -8.22 12.09
CA SER A 53 -0.67 -8.10 12.91
C SER A 53 -0.10 -6.68 12.85
N ILE A 54 -0.08 -6.01 14.01
CA ILE A 54 0.50 -4.66 14.16
C ILE A 54 1.99 -4.64 13.80
N ALA A 55 2.71 -5.73 14.06
CA ALA A 55 4.11 -5.86 13.68
C ALA A 55 4.29 -5.86 12.15
N ILE A 56 3.38 -6.50 11.41
CA ILE A 56 3.39 -6.48 9.94
C ILE A 56 3.00 -5.09 9.43
N ALA A 57 1.95 -4.47 9.97
CA ALA A 57 1.52 -3.12 9.59
C ALA A 57 2.64 -2.08 9.77
N ARG A 58 3.42 -2.17 10.86
CA ARG A 58 4.57 -1.30 11.10
C ARG A 58 5.65 -1.48 10.03
N ARG A 59 6.00 -2.72 9.70
CA ARG A 59 7.02 -3.04 8.69
C ARG A 59 6.60 -2.60 7.28
N VAL A 60 5.36 -2.89 6.90
CA VAL A 60 4.77 -2.48 5.63
C VAL A 60 4.79 -0.96 5.48
N GLY A 61 4.40 -0.23 6.52
CA GLY A 61 4.41 1.22 6.47
C GLY A 61 5.80 1.85 6.34
N ALA A 62 6.77 1.37 7.11
CA ALA A 62 8.16 1.84 7.01
C ALA A 62 8.76 1.58 5.61
N ALA A 63 8.44 0.42 5.02
CA ALA A 63 8.83 0.11 3.65
C ALA A 63 8.13 1.03 2.64
N LEU A 64 6.84 1.33 2.80
CA LEU A 64 6.12 2.28 1.94
C LEU A 64 6.76 3.67 1.97
N GLU A 65 7.11 4.17 3.16
CA GLU A 65 7.80 5.45 3.31
C GLU A 65 9.17 5.45 2.60
N THR A 66 9.93 4.37 2.75
CA THR A 66 11.24 4.19 2.09
C THR A 66 11.12 4.16 0.56
N LEU A 67 10.14 3.43 0.03
CA LEU A 67 9.92 3.29 -1.41
C LEU A 67 9.33 4.58 -2.01
N GLN A 68 8.48 5.29 -1.26
CA GLN A 68 7.91 6.57 -1.70
C GLN A 68 8.95 7.69 -1.73
N ALA A 69 9.97 7.65 -0.87
CA ALA A 69 11.09 8.60 -0.91
C ALA A 69 11.95 8.46 -2.18
N THR A 70 11.88 7.31 -2.87
CA THR A 70 12.72 7.00 -4.04
C THR A 70 11.93 6.85 -5.34
N ARG A 71 10.60 6.86 -5.29
CA ARG A 71 9.72 6.65 -6.45
C ARG A 71 8.67 7.74 -6.58
N THR A 72 8.40 8.16 -7.82
CA THR A 72 7.26 9.04 -8.12
C THR A 72 6.00 8.17 -8.27
N PRO A 73 4.93 8.41 -7.50
CA PRO A 73 3.68 7.67 -7.66
C PRO A 73 3.12 7.87 -9.07
N ARG A 74 2.80 6.77 -9.76
CA ARG A 74 1.96 6.83 -10.95
C ARG A 74 0.51 6.87 -10.50
N VAL A 75 -0.10 8.03 -10.61
CA VAL A 75 -1.56 8.15 -10.63
C VAL A 75 -1.97 8.02 -12.09
N ASP A 76 -2.28 6.82 -12.54
CA ASP A 76 -2.91 6.60 -13.84
C ASP A 76 -4.43 6.56 -13.62
N ASN A 77 -5.09 7.70 -13.86
CA ASN A 77 -6.54 7.81 -13.76
C ASN A 77 -7.24 7.37 -15.06
N GLY A 78 -6.53 6.77 -16.02
CA GLY A 78 -7.03 6.50 -17.35
C GLY A 78 -7.32 7.80 -18.14
N PRO A 79 -7.77 7.69 -19.40
CA PRO A 79 -8.22 8.85 -20.16
C PRO A 79 -9.40 9.53 -19.46
N VAL A 80 -9.37 10.86 -19.37
CA VAL A 80 -10.50 11.68 -18.92
C VAL A 80 -11.71 11.34 -19.81
N PRO A 81 -12.87 10.95 -19.27
CA PRO A 81 -14.05 10.71 -20.09
C PRO A 81 -14.41 12.01 -20.82
N VAL A 82 -14.37 11.96 -22.16
CA VAL A 82 -14.83 13.07 -22.99
C VAL A 82 -16.34 13.10 -22.89
N ASN A 83 -16.90 14.14 -22.28
CA ASN A 83 -18.33 14.39 -22.33
C ASN A 83 -18.68 14.74 -23.77
N HIS A 84 -19.28 13.80 -24.50
CA HIS A 84 -20.04 14.13 -25.70
C HIS A 84 -21.40 14.66 -25.23
N ALA A 85 -21.50 15.97 -25.11
CA ALA A 85 -22.78 16.65 -25.07
C ALA A 85 -23.27 16.79 -26.51
N ASP A 86 -24.42 16.18 -26.80
CA ASP A 86 -25.29 16.51 -27.94
C ASP A 86 -26.58 17.08 -27.35
#